data_AF-A0A1Q7HK14-F1
#
_entry.id   AF-A0A1Q7HK14-F1
#
_cell.length_a   1.000
_cell.length_b   1.000
_cell.length_c   1.000
_cell.angle_alpha   90.00
_cell.angle_beta   90.00
_cell.angle_gamma   90.00
#
_symmetry.space_group_name_H-M   'P 1'
#
loop_
_entity.id
_entity.type
_entity.pdbx_description
1 polymer ?
#
loop_
_entity_poly.entity_id
_entity_poly.type
_entity_poly.pdbx_seq_one_letter_code
_entity_poly.pdbx_strand_id
1 'polypeptide(L)'
;MDLGMITLLLGMAALGFRHGFDWDHIAAITDITSTTTAGHTEVDVPAGSPVTPHGHDAAEMRGHTHEHATAPSAAHSFGESRFAHEQRHAVGLASLYALGHASVVAALGTLALIVGAVLPAWVDPILEKVVGVTLVVLGAWVIYSVVQYARGKGEFRMRSRWMLVFDLARNAWGRLQARIHGHEHVPSAHSTQYGPRTAFGVGMIHGVGAETGSQALLLAGVAGVTGVTGIVILLAFVVGLLISNTLVAVVSASGFIGAQRMQTVYVVVGALAGTASLAIGFLFIGGLGADLPDLQQMLFGGS
;
A
#
# COMPACT_ATOMS: atom_id res chain seq x y z
N MET A 1 -26.43 -17.44 17.47
CA MET A 1 -26.34 -16.31 16.54
C MET A 1 -27.34 -16.57 15.42
N ASP A 2 -28.25 -15.65 15.12
CA ASP A 2 -29.25 -15.85 14.07
C ASP A 2 -28.57 -15.89 12.68
N LEU A 3 -29.16 -16.61 11.73
CA LEU A 3 -28.62 -16.81 10.38
C LEU A 3 -28.36 -15.46 9.69
N GLY A 4 -29.24 -14.48 9.90
CA GLY A 4 -29.09 -13.12 9.37
C GLY A 4 -27.83 -12.41 9.85
N MET A 5 -27.47 -12.57 11.14
CA MET A 5 -26.24 -11.99 11.69
C MET A 5 -24.99 -12.67 11.12
N ILE A 6 -25.02 -13.99 10.91
CA ILE A 6 -23.91 -14.71 10.28
C ILE A 6 -23.69 -14.20 8.84
N THR A 7 -24.75 -14.10 8.05
CA THR A 7 -24.67 -13.59 6.67
C THR A 7 -24.15 -12.16 6.63
N LEU A 8 -24.59 -11.30 7.55
CA LEU A 8 -24.11 -9.92 7.65
C LEU A 8 -22.61 -9.87 7.98
N LEU A 9 -22.15 -10.63 8.97
CA LEU A 9 -20.73 -10.67 9.35
C LEU A 9 -19.85 -11.20 8.22
N LEU A 10 -20.30 -12.23 7.50
CA LEU A 10 -19.59 -12.75 6.33
C LEU A 10 -19.58 -11.74 5.18
N GLY A 11 -20.70 -11.07 4.92
CA GLY A 11 -20.78 -10.01 3.91
C GLY A 11 -19.84 -8.85 4.22
N MET A 12 -19.76 -8.44 5.49
CA MET A 12 -18.88 -7.36 5.92
C MET A 12 -17.41 -7.75 5.92
N ALA A 13 -17.09 -9.00 6.28
CA ALA A 13 -15.74 -9.55 6.08
C ALA A 13 -15.38 -9.62 4.59
N ALA A 14 -16.31 -9.99 3.71
CA ALA A 14 -16.08 -10.00 2.27
C ALA A 14 -15.87 -8.58 1.70
N LEU A 15 -16.61 -7.58 2.20
CA LEU A 15 -16.40 -6.17 1.87
C LEU A 15 -15.01 -5.69 2.31
N GLY A 16 -14.60 -6.01 3.53
CA GLY A 16 -13.25 -5.71 4.03
C GLY A 16 -12.16 -6.41 3.21
N PHE A 17 -12.39 -7.66 2.83
CA PHE A 17 -11.49 -8.42 1.97
C PHE A 17 -11.35 -7.77 0.59
N ARG A 18 -12.47 -7.40 -0.05
CA ARG A 18 -12.47 -6.68 -1.33
C ARG A 18 -11.69 -5.37 -1.21
N HIS A 19 -11.91 -4.63 -0.14
CA HIS A 19 -11.24 -3.35 0.13
C HIS A 19 -9.71 -3.50 0.21
N GLY A 20 -9.18 -4.54 0.85
CA GLY A 20 -7.72 -4.76 0.86
C GLY A 20 -7.11 -5.14 -0.49
N PHE A 21 -7.93 -5.43 -1.51
CA PHE A 21 -7.50 -5.56 -2.91
C PHE A 21 -7.56 -4.24 -3.69
N ASP A 22 -7.95 -3.14 -3.06
CA ASP A 22 -7.90 -1.85 -3.71
C ASP A 22 -6.47 -1.53 -4.15
N TRP A 23 -6.39 -0.83 -5.29
CA TRP A 23 -5.14 -0.55 -5.98
C TRP A 23 -4.10 0.13 -5.08
N ASP A 24 -4.58 0.95 -4.14
CA ASP A 24 -3.78 1.69 -3.19
C ASP A 24 -3.08 0.79 -2.15
N HIS A 25 -3.75 -0.24 -1.65
CA HIS A 25 -3.17 -1.24 -0.74
C HIS A 25 -2.14 -2.11 -1.47
N ILE A 26 -2.48 -2.58 -2.67
CA ILE A 26 -1.56 -3.34 -3.50
C ILE A 26 -0.30 -2.52 -3.79
N ALA A 27 -0.43 -1.28 -4.25
CA ALA A 27 0.72 -0.44 -4.55
C ALA A 27 1.58 -0.15 -3.30
N ALA A 28 0.96 0.12 -2.14
CA ALA A 28 1.69 0.38 -0.91
C ALA A 28 2.43 -0.86 -0.38
N ILE A 29 1.75 -2.01 -0.36
CA ILE A 29 2.33 -3.28 0.10
C ILE A 29 3.45 -3.73 -0.85
N THR A 30 3.26 -3.58 -2.16
CA THR A 30 4.29 -3.90 -3.15
C THR A 30 5.50 -2.98 -3.02
N ASP A 31 5.33 -1.69 -2.75
CA ASP A 31 6.46 -0.78 -2.49
C ASP A 31 7.24 -1.18 -1.23
N ILE A 32 6.55 -1.46 -0.11
CA ILE A 32 7.17 -1.91 1.14
C ILE A 32 7.92 -3.24 0.96
N THR A 33 7.30 -4.21 0.29
CA THR A 33 7.92 -5.53 0.07
C THR A 33 9.10 -5.45 -0.90
N SER A 34 9.02 -4.63 -1.96
CA SER A 34 10.10 -4.46 -2.95
C SER A 34 11.35 -3.76 -2.41
N THR A 35 11.18 -2.76 -1.53
CA THR A 35 12.31 -2.03 -0.93
C THR A 35 13.10 -2.87 0.07
N THR A 36 12.47 -3.90 0.65
CA THR A 36 13.13 -4.85 1.56
C THR A 36 14.05 -5.81 0.80
N THR A 37 13.63 -6.28 -0.38
CA THR A 37 14.46 -7.14 -1.24
C THR A 37 15.62 -6.39 -1.90
N ALA A 38 15.42 -5.13 -2.29
CA ALA A 38 16.45 -4.35 -2.96
C ALA A 38 17.64 -3.96 -2.04
N GLY A 39 17.37 -3.70 -0.76
CA GLY A 39 18.32 -3.12 0.21
C GLY A 39 19.58 -3.94 0.50
N HIS A 40 19.63 -5.21 0.13
CA HIS A 40 20.74 -6.11 0.44
C HIS A 40 21.47 -6.68 -0.78
N THR A 41 21.06 -6.30 -1.99
CA THR A 41 21.76 -6.66 -3.24
C THR A 41 22.93 -5.74 -3.55
N GLU A 42 23.00 -4.54 -2.96
CA GLU A 42 24.12 -3.60 -3.14
C GLU A 42 25.38 -3.98 -2.35
N VAL A 43 25.28 -4.94 -1.42
CA VAL A 43 26.43 -5.51 -0.71
C VAL A 43 26.49 -7.00 -1.02
N ASP A 44 26.56 -7.32 -2.31
CA ASP A 44 27.09 -8.61 -2.73
C ASP A 44 28.61 -8.50 -2.56
N VAL A 45 29.11 -8.86 -1.37
CA VAL A 45 30.54 -9.15 -1.18
C VAL A 45 30.69 -10.58 -1.69
N PRO A 46 31.32 -10.80 -2.86
CA PRO A 46 31.54 -12.15 -3.37
C PRO A 46 32.06 -13.06 -2.26
N ALA A 47 31.52 -14.27 -2.16
CA ALA A 47 32.11 -15.35 -1.36
C ALA A 47 33.50 -15.65 -1.93
N GLY A 48 34.51 -14.92 -1.45
CA GLY A 48 35.84 -14.86 -2.06
C GLY A 48 36.44 -13.46 -2.18
N SER A 49 35.74 -12.40 -1.75
CA SER A 49 36.36 -11.08 -1.60
C SER A 49 37.54 -11.21 -0.65
N PRO A 50 38.75 -10.80 -1.04
CA PRO A 50 39.90 -10.88 -0.17
C PRO A 50 39.60 -10.07 1.09
N VAL A 51 39.37 -10.75 2.21
CA VAL A 51 39.49 -10.11 3.51
C VAL A 51 40.95 -9.70 3.57
N THR A 52 41.23 -8.40 3.45
CA THR A 52 42.59 -7.89 3.69
C THR A 52 42.99 -8.38 5.06
N PRO A 53 43.99 -9.29 5.18
CA PRO A 53 44.40 -9.78 6.47
C PRO A 53 44.91 -8.57 7.24
N HIS A 54 44.22 -8.19 8.33
CA HIS A 54 44.87 -7.36 9.33
C HIS A 54 46.06 -8.19 9.83
N GLY A 55 47.26 -7.64 9.65
CA GLY A 55 48.51 -8.36 9.90
C GLY A 55 48.56 -8.88 11.33
N HIS A 56 48.38 -10.19 11.49
CA HIS A 56 48.78 -10.90 12.69
C HIS A 56 50.27 -11.26 12.53
N ASP A 57 51.06 -10.90 13.54
CA ASP A 57 52.49 -11.15 13.60
C ASP A 57 52.84 -12.61 13.30
N ALA A 58 53.95 -12.80 12.59
CA ALA A 58 54.44 -14.11 12.13
C ALA A 58 54.71 -15.14 13.26
N ALA A 59 54.57 -14.75 14.53
CA ALA A 59 54.69 -15.62 15.69
C ALA A 59 53.41 -16.42 16.00
N GLU A 60 52.24 -16.07 15.44
CA GLU A 60 50.95 -16.73 15.72
C GLU A 60 50.64 -17.90 14.75
N MET A 61 51.53 -18.22 13.82
CA MET A 61 51.40 -19.32 12.86
C MET A 61 51.79 -20.69 13.49
N ARG A 62 51.08 -21.11 14.53
CA ARG A 62 51.14 -22.50 15.01
C ARG A 62 49.85 -23.25 14.72
N GLY A 63 49.91 -24.04 13.65
CA GLY A 63 49.33 -25.38 13.59
C GLY A 63 47.81 -25.49 13.69
N HIS A 64 47.09 -25.05 12.66
CA HIS A 64 45.76 -25.61 12.36
C HIS A 64 45.67 -25.95 10.87
N THR A 65 45.73 -27.26 10.57
CA THR A 65 45.40 -27.80 9.25
C THR A 65 43.89 -27.71 9.07
N HIS A 66 43.42 -26.76 8.25
CA HIS A 66 42.02 -26.72 7.84
C HIS A 66 41.80 -27.75 6.74
N GLU A 67 41.14 -28.85 7.09
CA GLU A 67 40.64 -29.82 6.13
C GLU A 67 39.34 -29.24 5.52
N HIS A 68 39.43 -28.68 4.32
CA HIS A 68 38.25 -28.22 3.58
C HIS A 68 37.53 -29.43 2.99
N ALA A 69 36.65 -30.04 3.79
CA ALA A 69 35.62 -30.92 3.25
C ALA A 69 34.73 -30.08 2.33
N THR A 70 34.84 -30.30 1.00
CA THR A 70 33.92 -29.73 0.01
C THR A 70 32.56 -30.40 0.17
N ALA A 71 31.80 -29.99 1.19
CA ALA A 71 30.42 -30.39 1.35
C ALA A 71 29.55 -29.64 0.32
N PRO A 72 28.88 -30.33 -0.61
CA PRO A 72 27.91 -29.68 -1.48
C PRO A 72 26.65 -29.43 -0.65
N SER A 73 26.47 -28.23 -0.07
CA SER A 73 25.14 -27.71 0.37
C SER A 73 25.19 -26.46 1.24
N ALA A 74 26.31 -26.07 1.84
CA ALA A 74 26.33 -24.93 2.77
C ALA A 74 25.87 -23.62 2.11
N ALA A 75 26.35 -23.32 0.88
CA ALA A 75 25.95 -22.11 0.16
C ALA A 75 24.44 -22.07 -0.17
N HIS A 76 23.83 -23.22 -0.47
CA HIS A 76 22.39 -23.31 -0.75
C HIS A 76 21.54 -23.13 0.51
N SER A 77 21.94 -23.70 1.66
CA SER A 77 21.19 -23.53 2.91
C SER A 77 21.30 -22.11 3.48
N PHE A 78 22.43 -21.43 3.29
CA PHE A 78 22.58 -20.01 3.64
C PHE A 78 21.77 -19.08 2.72
N GLY A 79 21.68 -19.39 1.42
CA GLY A 79 20.84 -18.64 0.47
C GLY A 79 19.34 -18.79 0.76
N GLU A 80 18.88 -20.01 1.04
CA GLU A 80 17.47 -20.31 1.32
C GLU A 80 17.01 -19.68 2.66
N SER A 81 17.88 -19.69 3.68
CA SER A 81 17.59 -19.04 4.97
C SER A 81 17.58 -17.51 4.88
N ARG A 82 18.46 -16.90 4.08
CA ARG A 82 18.47 -15.46 3.83
C ARG A 82 17.22 -15.00 3.06
N PHE A 83 16.87 -15.70 1.99
CA PHE A 83 15.66 -15.41 1.22
C PHE A 83 14.39 -15.54 2.09
N ALA A 84 14.30 -16.61 2.89
CA ALA A 84 13.19 -16.78 3.83
C ALA A 84 13.15 -15.67 4.90
N HIS A 85 14.30 -15.18 5.36
CA HIS A 85 14.38 -14.07 6.31
C HIS A 85 13.90 -12.74 5.68
N GLU A 86 14.35 -12.45 4.45
CA GLU A 86 13.93 -11.26 3.69
C GLU A 86 12.43 -11.28 3.40
N GLN A 87 11.88 -12.42 3.02
CA GLN A 87 10.43 -12.60 2.83
C GLN A 87 9.64 -12.36 4.12
N ARG A 88 10.07 -12.96 5.24
CA ARG A 88 9.42 -12.78 6.55
C ARG A 88 9.46 -11.32 6.99
N HIS A 89 10.59 -10.64 6.77
CA HIS A 89 10.74 -9.23 7.11
C HIS A 89 9.83 -8.35 6.24
N ALA A 90 9.79 -8.59 4.92
CA ALA A 90 8.93 -7.88 3.98
C ALA A 90 7.43 -8.06 4.32
N VAL A 91 7.01 -9.31 4.59
CA VAL A 91 5.64 -9.61 5.04
C VAL A 91 5.36 -8.95 6.39
N GLY A 92 6.31 -8.97 7.33
CA GLY A 92 6.17 -8.32 8.63
C GLY A 92 5.95 -6.80 8.54
N LEU A 93 6.71 -6.11 7.69
CA LEU A 93 6.55 -4.67 7.45
C LEU A 93 5.22 -4.35 6.76
N ALA A 94 4.82 -5.12 5.76
CA ALA A 94 3.53 -4.96 5.10
C ALA A 94 2.34 -5.21 6.04
N SER A 95 2.45 -6.21 6.93
CA SER A 95 1.46 -6.46 7.97
C SER A 95 1.39 -5.32 9.00
N LEU A 96 2.52 -4.70 9.36
CA LEU A 96 2.53 -3.51 10.22
C LEU A 96 1.82 -2.33 9.56
N TYR A 97 2.01 -2.13 8.25
CA TYR A 97 1.23 -1.17 7.47
C TYR A 97 -0.27 -1.50 7.55
N ALA A 98 -0.67 -2.75 7.29
CA ALA A 98 -2.06 -3.16 7.33
C ALA A 98 -2.69 -2.97 8.73
N LEU A 99 -1.93 -3.22 9.80
CA LEU A 99 -2.36 -2.99 11.18
C LEU A 99 -2.52 -1.50 11.51
N GLY A 100 -1.59 -0.65 11.06
CA GLY A 100 -1.70 0.80 11.21
C GLY A 100 -2.97 1.32 10.52
N HIS A 101 -3.21 0.84 9.31
CA HIS A 101 -4.40 1.14 8.55
C HIS A 101 -5.69 0.68 9.25
N ALA A 102 -5.77 -0.60 9.62
CA ALA A 102 -6.89 -1.19 10.34
C ALA A 102 -7.19 -0.48 11.67
N SER A 103 -6.15 -0.02 12.39
CA SER A 103 -6.32 0.67 13.67
C SER A 103 -7.08 2.00 13.52
N VAL A 104 -6.78 2.76 12.46
CA VAL A 104 -7.46 4.03 12.18
C VAL A 104 -8.89 3.76 11.71
N VAL A 105 -9.11 2.77 10.85
CA VAL A 105 -10.46 2.36 10.41
C VAL A 105 -11.31 1.95 11.62
N ALA A 106 -10.78 1.14 12.52
CA ALA A 106 -11.47 0.71 13.73
C ALA A 106 -11.78 1.91 14.65
N ALA A 107 -10.84 2.82 14.84
CA ALA A 107 -11.00 4.00 15.68
C ALA A 107 -12.05 4.97 15.13
N LEU A 108 -11.93 5.36 13.85
CA LEU A 108 -12.87 6.27 13.19
C LEU A 108 -14.26 5.65 13.03
N GLY A 109 -14.34 4.36 12.68
CA GLY A 109 -15.61 3.64 12.59
C GLY A 109 -16.31 3.54 13.94
N THR A 110 -15.57 3.22 15.01
CA THR A 110 -16.13 3.21 16.37
C THR A 110 -16.60 4.60 16.79
N LEU A 111 -15.82 5.65 16.49
CA LEU A 111 -16.19 7.03 16.78
C LEU A 111 -17.48 7.42 16.04
N ALA A 112 -17.62 7.07 14.75
CA ALA A 112 -18.82 7.32 13.97
C ALA A 112 -20.06 6.62 14.56
N LEU A 113 -19.91 5.37 15.02
CA LEU A 113 -20.97 4.61 15.69
C LEU A 113 -21.37 5.23 17.04
N ILE A 114 -20.42 5.76 17.81
CA ILE A 114 -20.68 6.44 19.10
C ILE A 114 -21.41 7.77 18.88
N VAL A 115 -20.97 8.55 17.90
CA VAL A 115 -21.54 9.87 17.58
C VAL A 115 -22.89 9.74 16.89
N GLY A 116 -23.23 8.55 16.36
CA GLY A 116 -24.44 8.33 15.57
C GLY A 116 -24.43 9.26 14.35
N ALA A 117 -23.27 9.41 13.71
CA ALA A 117 -22.95 10.53 12.85
C ALA A 117 -23.96 10.69 11.70
N VAL A 118 -24.92 11.59 11.90
CA VAL A 118 -25.70 12.20 10.82
C VAL A 118 -24.93 13.43 10.40
N LEU A 119 -24.28 13.37 9.24
CA LEU A 119 -23.65 14.56 8.68
C LEU A 119 -24.75 15.59 8.38
N PRO A 120 -24.57 16.86 8.78
CA PRO A 120 -25.50 17.92 8.37
C PRO A 120 -25.62 17.93 6.85
N ALA A 121 -26.84 18.16 6.32
CA ALA A 121 -27.11 18.11 4.87
C ALA A 121 -26.24 19.07 4.01
N TRP A 122 -25.61 20.08 4.62
CA TRP A 122 -24.69 20.98 3.92
C TRP A 122 -23.28 20.38 3.73
N VAL A 123 -22.93 19.32 4.47
CA VAL A 123 -21.61 18.67 4.39
C VAL A 123 -21.49 17.83 3.13
N ASP A 124 -22.53 17.07 2.77
CA ASP A 124 -22.56 16.20 1.58
C ASP A 124 -22.14 16.92 0.29
N PRO A 125 -22.73 18.08 -0.10
CA PRO A 125 -22.33 18.78 -1.31
C PRO A 125 -20.91 19.39 -1.26
N ILE A 126 -20.36 19.63 -0.06
CA ILE A 126 -18.97 20.07 0.08
C ILE A 126 -18.04 18.87 -0.10
N LEU A 127 -18.34 17.76 0.57
CA LEU A 127 -17.56 16.54 0.49
C LEU A 127 -17.53 16.01 -0.94
N GLU A 128 -18.67 16.02 -1.63
CA GLU A 128 -18.78 15.65 -3.05
C GLU A 128 -17.81 16.48 -3.92
N LYS A 129 -17.82 17.81 -3.79
CA LYS A 129 -16.92 18.69 -4.56
C LYS A 129 -15.45 18.47 -4.22
N VAL A 130 -15.12 18.28 -2.95
CA VAL A 130 -13.74 17.99 -2.51
C VAL A 130 -13.26 16.67 -3.09
N VAL A 131 -14.07 15.61 -3.02
CA VAL A 131 -13.78 14.32 -3.66
C VAL A 131 -13.63 14.50 -5.18
N GLY A 132 -14.52 15.27 -5.82
CA GLY A 132 -14.44 15.57 -7.25
C GLY A 132 -13.12 16.23 -7.65
N VAL A 133 -12.69 17.28 -6.93
CA VAL A 133 -11.41 17.97 -7.17
C VAL A 133 -10.23 17.00 -7.01
N THR A 134 -10.22 16.18 -5.97
CA THR A 134 -9.13 15.22 -5.76
C THR A 134 -9.08 14.15 -6.86
N LEU A 135 -10.23 13.66 -7.32
CA LEU A 135 -10.33 12.72 -8.45
C LEU A 135 -9.82 13.33 -9.76
N VAL A 136 -10.11 14.61 -10.03
CA VAL A 136 -9.58 15.30 -11.20
C VAL A 136 -8.07 15.44 -11.14
N VAL A 137 -7.52 15.90 -10.01
CA VAL A 137 -6.07 16.08 -9.83
C VAL A 137 -5.33 14.74 -9.98
N LEU A 138 -5.79 13.70 -9.30
CA LEU A 138 -5.16 12.38 -9.34
C LEU A 138 -5.34 11.71 -10.71
N GLY A 139 -6.52 11.85 -11.34
CA GLY A 139 -6.77 11.36 -12.69
C GLY A 139 -5.85 11.99 -13.73
N ALA A 140 -5.70 13.32 -13.70
CA ALA A 140 -4.79 14.05 -14.58
C ALA A 140 -3.33 13.62 -14.38
N TRP A 141 -2.92 13.43 -13.12
CA TRP A 141 -1.57 12.94 -12.81
C TRP A 141 -1.31 11.53 -13.36
N VAL A 142 -2.28 10.61 -13.24
CA VAL A 142 -2.16 9.25 -13.79
C VAL A 142 -2.10 9.27 -15.32
N ILE A 143 -2.91 10.09 -15.98
CA ILE A 143 -2.82 10.24 -17.45
C ILE A 143 -1.46 10.82 -17.85
N TYR A 144 -0.96 11.81 -17.12
CA TYR A 144 0.37 12.36 -17.33
C TYR A 144 1.46 11.29 -17.18
N SER A 145 1.40 10.43 -16.16
CA SER A 145 2.40 9.37 -15.95
C SER A 145 2.35 8.30 -17.07
N VAL A 146 1.16 7.93 -17.53
CA VAL A 146 0.98 7.04 -18.68
C VAL A 146 1.57 7.65 -19.96
N VAL A 147 1.32 8.94 -20.22
CA VAL A 147 1.86 9.64 -21.40
C VAL A 147 3.38 9.72 -21.35
N GLN A 148 3.97 10.00 -20.18
CA GLN A 148 5.43 10.06 -20.05
C GLN A 148 6.08 8.69 -20.23
N TYR A 149 5.45 7.63 -19.71
CA TYR A 149 5.88 6.27 -19.94
C TYR A 149 5.82 5.90 -21.44
N ALA A 150 4.71 6.20 -22.11
CA ALA A 150 4.55 5.95 -23.55
C ALA A 150 5.59 6.71 -24.42
N ARG A 151 6.10 7.84 -23.92
CA ARG A 151 7.18 8.61 -24.55
C ARG A 151 8.60 8.10 -24.25
N GLY A 152 8.72 6.95 -23.57
CA GLY A 152 10.00 6.34 -23.21
C GLY A 152 10.74 7.06 -22.08
N LYS A 153 10.08 7.95 -21.34
CA LYS A 153 10.69 8.71 -20.24
C LYS A 153 10.43 8.04 -18.89
N GLY A 154 11.08 6.89 -18.67
CA GLY A 154 11.14 6.20 -17.37
C GLY A 154 10.36 4.89 -17.28
N GLU A 155 10.47 4.23 -16.13
CA GLU A 155 9.73 3.00 -15.81
C GLU A 155 8.36 3.33 -15.21
N PHE A 156 7.28 2.76 -15.76
CA PHE A 156 5.96 2.84 -15.12
C PHE A 156 5.94 1.97 -13.87
N ARG A 157 6.12 2.61 -12.71
CA ARG A 157 5.98 1.97 -11.39
C ARG A 157 4.61 2.28 -10.82
N MET A 158 3.93 1.26 -10.32
CA MET A 158 2.77 1.50 -9.47
C MET A 158 3.21 2.22 -8.21
N ARG A 159 2.53 3.31 -7.88
CA ARG A 159 2.73 4.05 -6.64
C ARG A 159 1.37 4.26 -6.00
N SER A 160 1.30 4.13 -4.68
CA SER A 160 0.10 4.50 -3.92
C SER A 160 -0.19 5.99 -4.11
N ARG A 161 -1.47 6.40 -4.10
CA ARG A 161 -1.90 7.79 -4.22
C ARG A 161 -1.24 8.68 -3.16
N TRP A 162 -1.09 8.18 -1.93
CA TRP A 162 -0.38 8.90 -0.87
C TRP A 162 1.11 9.02 -1.11
N MET A 163 1.74 8.02 -1.73
CA MET A 163 3.15 8.12 -2.11
C MET A 163 3.36 9.19 -3.19
N LEU A 164 2.42 9.34 -4.13
CA LEU A 164 2.47 10.42 -5.12
C LEU A 164 2.35 11.80 -4.46
N VAL A 165 1.46 11.95 -3.47
CA VAL A 165 1.34 13.19 -2.69
C VAL A 165 2.61 13.46 -1.87
N PHE A 166 3.16 12.44 -1.21
CA PHE A 166 4.42 12.56 -0.45
C PHE A 166 5.59 12.90 -1.35
N ASP A 167 5.70 12.29 -2.53
CA ASP A 167 6.72 12.59 -3.51
C ASP A 167 6.58 14.02 -4.02
N LEU A 168 5.36 14.47 -4.30
CA LEU A 168 5.10 15.86 -4.69
C LEU A 168 5.52 16.83 -3.59
N ALA A 169 5.12 16.57 -2.35
CA ALA A 169 5.47 17.38 -1.20
C ALA A 169 6.99 17.39 -0.95
N ARG A 170 7.65 16.23 -1.03
CA ARG A 170 9.10 16.08 -0.85
C ARG A 170 9.87 16.76 -1.98
N ASN A 171 9.41 16.65 -3.22
CA ASN A 171 10.01 17.33 -4.37
C ASN A 171 9.80 18.85 -4.30
N ALA A 172 8.62 19.31 -3.88
CA ALA A 172 8.35 20.73 -3.66
C ALA A 172 9.21 21.29 -2.53
N TRP A 173 9.33 20.55 -1.42
CA TRP A 173 10.20 20.89 -0.30
C TRP A 173 11.68 20.88 -0.71
N GLY A 174 12.13 19.88 -1.47
CA GLY A 174 13.49 19.81 -1.98
C GLY A 174 13.82 20.98 -2.92
N ARG A 175 12.90 21.38 -3.80
CA ARG A 175 13.04 22.58 -4.64
C ARG A 175 13.07 23.86 -3.81
N LEU A 176 12.24 23.96 -2.78
CA LEU A 176 12.23 25.09 -1.86
C LEU A 176 13.55 25.16 -1.08
N GLN A 177 14.00 24.04 -0.52
CA GLN A 177 15.23 23.92 0.23
C GLN A 177 16.45 24.21 -0.66
N ALA A 178 16.47 23.74 -1.91
CA ALA A 178 17.50 24.06 -2.89
C ALA A 178 17.55 25.55 -3.24
N ARG A 179 16.39 26.23 -3.29
CA ARG A 179 16.33 27.69 -3.45
C ARG A 179 16.83 28.46 -2.24
N ILE A 180 16.71 27.90 -1.04
CA ILE A 180 17.14 28.56 0.21
C ILE A 180 18.60 28.25 0.55
N HIS A 181 19.08 27.02 0.29
CA HIS A 181 20.39 26.52 0.75
C HIS A 181 21.39 26.23 -0.39
N GLY A 182 21.04 26.43 -1.66
CA GLY A 182 21.98 26.44 -2.79
C GLY A 182 22.59 25.10 -3.21
N HIS A 183 22.29 23.99 -2.53
CA HIS A 183 22.81 22.66 -2.86
C HIS A 183 21.70 21.61 -2.96
N GLU A 184 21.70 20.83 -4.05
CA GLU A 184 20.82 19.67 -4.24
C GLU A 184 21.20 18.55 -3.26
N HIS A 185 20.29 18.21 -2.36
CA HIS A 185 20.40 16.97 -1.59
C HIS A 185 19.85 15.85 -2.45
N VAL A 186 20.71 15.10 -3.12
CA VAL A 186 20.33 13.85 -3.79
C VAL A 186 20.06 12.83 -2.67
N PRO A 187 18.82 12.34 -2.50
CA PRO A 187 18.54 11.35 -1.46
C PRO A 187 19.35 10.09 -1.75
N SER A 188 20.17 9.63 -0.79
CA SER A 188 20.83 8.34 -0.90
C SER A 188 19.79 7.22 -0.84
N ALA A 189 20.00 6.13 -1.59
CA ALA A 189 19.08 5.00 -1.69
C ALA A 189 18.66 4.42 -0.32
N HIS A 190 19.52 4.54 0.70
CA HIS A 190 19.27 4.15 2.09
C HIS A 190 18.15 4.93 2.80
N SER A 191 17.77 6.13 2.33
CA SER A 191 16.69 6.94 2.95
C SER A 191 15.26 6.48 2.59
N THR A 192 15.13 5.44 1.76
CA THR A 192 13.84 4.95 1.21
C THR A 192 13.39 3.63 1.85
N GLN A 193 14.12 3.09 2.83
CA GLN A 193 13.75 1.83 3.47
C GLN A 193 12.68 2.06 4.56
N TYR A 194 11.61 1.26 4.51
CA TYR A 194 10.57 1.30 5.53
C TYR A 194 11.04 0.61 6.81
N GLY A 195 11.16 1.36 7.89
CA GLY A 195 11.25 0.78 9.23
C GLY A 195 9.86 0.37 9.76
N PRO A 196 9.78 -0.48 10.81
CA PRO A 196 8.51 -0.89 11.43
C PRO A 196 7.59 0.28 11.80
N ARG A 197 8.15 1.35 12.37
CA ARG A 197 7.41 2.56 12.76
C ARG A 197 6.89 3.32 11.54
N THR A 198 7.69 3.42 10.49
CA THR A 198 7.32 4.08 9.24
C THR A 198 6.20 3.30 8.54
N ALA A 199 6.31 1.98 8.43
CA ALA A 199 5.29 1.14 7.82
C ALA A 199 3.93 1.29 8.54
N PHE A 200 3.92 1.17 9.87
CA PHE A 200 2.71 1.38 10.68
C PHE A 200 2.15 2.80 10.53
N GLY A 201 3.02 3.83 10.59
CA GLY A 201 2.62 5.23 10.43
C GLY A 201 2.03 5.56 9.06
N VAL A 202 2.62 5.02 7.99
CA VAL A 202 2.09 5.14 6.63
C VAL A 202 0.73 4.45 6.54
N GLY A 203 0.57 3.27 7.16
CA GLY A 203 -0.71 2.59 7.29
C GLY A 203 -1.78 3.46 7.97
N MET A 204 -1.44 4.07 9.11
CA MET A 204 -2.36 4.98 9.80
C MET A 204 -2.80 6.14 8.92
N ILE A 205 -1.85 6.84 8.27
CA ILE A 205 -2.18 7.96 7.38
C ILE A 205 -3.08 7.51 6.24
N HIS A 206 -2.81 6.33 5.68
CA HIS A 206 -3.65 5.75 4.65
C HIS A 206 -5.10 5.58 5.13
N GLY A 207 -5.28 5.05 6.35
CA GLY A 207 -6.59 4.85 6.96
C GLY A 207 -7.36 6.13 7.31
N VAL A 208 -6.72 7.29 7.37
CA VAL A 208 -7.39 8.57 7.65
C VAL A 208 -8.10 9.13 6.41
N GLY A 209 -7.53 8.97 5.21
CA GLY A 209 -7.93 9.83 4.08
C GLY A 209 -7.93 9.23 2.68
N ALA A 210 -7.54 7.97 2.44
CA ALA A 210 -7.65 7.36 1.10
C ALA A 210 -9.06 6.79 0.81
N GLU A 211 -9.86 6.56 1.84
CA GLU A 211 -10.91 5.53 1.79
C GLU A 211 -12.32 6.07 2.00
N THR A 212 -12.50 7.39 1.88
CA THR A 212 -13.78 8.06 2.15
C THR A 212 -14.96 7.45 1.35
N GLY A 213 -14.69 6.85 0.18
CA GLY A 213 -15.68 6.11 -0.61
C GLY A 213 -16.02 4.70 -0.10
N SER A 214 -15.06 3.91 0.34
CA SER A 214 -15.33 2.57 0.91
C SER A 214 -15.78 2.63 2.37
N GLN A 215 -15.38 3.68 3.10
CA GLN A 215 -15.96 4.03 4.41
C GLN A 215 -17.43 4.43 4.28
N ALA A 216 -17.83 5.11 3.19
CA ALA A 216 -19.25 5.35 2.90
C ALA A 216 -20.01 4.04 2.63
N LEU A 217 -19.41 3.07 1.92
CA LEU A 217 -20.00 1.73 1.72
C LEU A 217 -20.12 0.94 3.04
N LEU A 218 -19.12 1.05 3.93
CA LEU A 218 -19.18 0.45 5.27
C LEU A 218 -20.30 1.08 6.11
N LEU A 219 -20.40 2.42 6.12
CA LEU A 219 -21.45 3.14 6.84
C LEU A 219 -22.84 2.84 6.26
N ALA A 220 -22.97 2.67 4.94
CA ALA A 220 -24.21 2.27 4.29
C ALA A 220 -24.61 0.82 4.66
N GLY A 221 -23.65 -0.12 4.66
CA GLY A 221 -23.90 -1.52 5.03
C GLY A 221 -24.23 -1.74 6.51
N VAL A 222 -23.91 -0.78 7.36
CA VAL A 222 -24.16 -0.79 8.82
C VAL A 222 -25.19 0.28 9.22
N ALA A 223 -25.84 0.92 8.24
CA ALA A 223 -26.82 1.97 8.49
C ALA A 223 -27.95 1.47 9.41
N GLY A 224 -28.16 2.18 10.52
CA GLY A 224 -29.15 1.80 11.54
C GLY A 224 -28.65 0.80 12.59
N VAL A 225 -27.41 0.29 12.49
CA VAL A 225 -26.80 -0.54 13.55
C VAL A 225 -25.99 0.34 14.50
N THR A 226 -26.30 0.27 15.79
CA THR A 226 -25.62 1.04 16.84
C THR A 226 -25.02 0.15 17.93
N GLY A 227 -24.16 0.73 18.77
CA GLY A 227 -23.60 0.06 19.94
C GLY A 227 -22.72 -1.15 19.61
N VAL A 228 -22.75 -2.17 20.48
CA VAL A 228 -21.84 -3.33 20.42
C VAL A 228 -21.98 -4.10 19.10
N THR A 229 -23.20 -4.22 18.56
CA THR A 229 -23.44 -4.91 17.28
C THR A 229 -22.69 -4.23 16.13
N GLY A 230 -22.70 -2.89 16.08
CA GLY A 230 -21.96 -2.13 15.06
C GLY A 230 -20.46 -2.35 15.17
N ILE A 231 -19.93 -2.41 16.40
CA ILE A 231 -18.51 -2.70 16.67
C ILE A 231 -18.14 -4.11 16.19
N VAL A 232 -18.97 -5.12 16.46
CA VAL A 232 -18.71 -6.51 16.00
C VAL A 232 -18.70 -6.58 14.48
N ILE A 233 -19.60 -5.87 13.80
CA ILE A 233 -19.63 -5.79 12.34
C ILE A 233 -18.39 -5.08 11.78
N LEU A 234 -17.99 -3.96 12.38
CA LEU A 234 -16.77 -3.23 12.03
C LEU A 234 -15.53 -4.13 12.18
N LEU A 235 -15.45 -4.94 13.24
CA LEU A 235 -14.37 -5.89 13.43
C LEU A 235 -14.36 -6.99 12.36
N ALA A 236 -15.53 -7.47 11.91
CA ALA A 236 -15.59 -8.42 10.80
C ALA A 236 -15.02 -7.84 9.50
N PHE A 237 -15.32 -6.57 9.20
CA PHE A 237 -14.69 -5.84 8.09
C PHE A 237 -13.16 -5.76 8.26
N VAL A 238 -12.68 -5.36 9.43
CA VAL A 238 -11.25 -5.26 9.74
C VAL A 238 -10.54 -6.62 9.55
N VAL A 239 -11.17 -7.72 9.95
CA VAL A 239 -10.60 -9.07 9.75
C VAL A 239 -10.45 -9.38 8.26
N GLY A 240 -11.48 -9.13 7.44
CA GLY A 240 -11.39 -9.34 5.99
C GLY A 240 -10.27 -8.52 5.34
N LEU A 241 -10.14 -7.27 5.76
CA LEU A 241 -9.11 -6.34 5.32
C LEU A 241 -7.70 -6.81 5.71
N LEU A 242 -7.50 -7.28 6.94
CA LEU A 242 -6.21 -7.80 7.38
C LEU A 242 -5.83 -9.09 6.62
N ILE A 243 -6.80 -9.96 6.35
CA ILE A 243 -6.59 -11.19 5.58
C ILE A 243 -6.14 -10.88 4.16
N SER A 244 -6.86 -10.01 3.45
CA SER A 244 -6.53 -9.61 2.07
C SER A 244 -5.18 -8.91 1.98
N ASN A 245 -4.89 -7.95 2.87
CA ASN A 245 -3.59 -7.27 2.90
C ASN A 245 -2.43 -8.22 3.20
N THR A 246 -2.61 -9.17 4.12
CA THR A 246 -1.60 -10.20 4.42
C THR A 246 -1.37 -11.09 3.20
N LEU A 247 -2.43 -11.48 2.49
CA LEU A 247 -2.33 -12.27 1.26
C LEU A 247 -1.56 -11.52 0.17
N VAL A 248 -1.88 -10.24 -0.06
CA VAL A 248 -1.14 -9.38 -1.00
C VAL A 248 0.32 -9.27 -0.60
N ALA A 249 0.62 -9.13 0.70
CA ALA A 249 1.99 -9.07 1.20
C ALA A 249 2.78 -10.35 0.91
N VAL A 250 2.19 -11.52 1.15
CA VAL A 250 2.83 -12.82 0.87
C VAL A 250 3.07 -12.99 -0.63
N VAL A 251 2.06 -12.70 -1.45
CA VAL A 251 2.18 -12.81 -2.92
C VAL A 251 3.23 -11.85 -3.46
N SER A 252 3.26 -10.61 -2.97
CA SER A 252 4.25 -9.61 -3.37
C SER A 252 5.67 -9.99 -2.92
N ALA A 253 5.85 -10.43 -1.67
CA ALA A 253 7.15 -10.84 -1.13
C ALA A 253 7.72 -12.11 -1.79
N SER A 254 6.85 -12.97 -2.36
CA SER A 254 7.28 -14.17 -3.09
C SER A 254 7.89 -13.89 -4.47
N GLY A 255 7.82 -12.64 -4.95
CA GLY A 255 8.29 -12.27 -6.29
C GLY A 255 7.37 -12.72 -7.43
N PHE A 256 6.21 -13.32 -7.11
CA PHE A 256 5.21 -13.73 -8.10
C PHE A 256 4.61 -12.53 -8.86
N ILE A 257 4.59 -11.36 -8.22
CA ILE A 257 4.31 -10.07 -8.87
C ILE A 257 5.64 -9.54 -9.44
N GLY A 258 6.17 -10.23 -10.44
CA GLY A 258 7.31 -9.74 -11.22
C GLY A 258 6.86 -8.53 -12.04
N ALA A 259 7.30 -7.33 -11.63
CA ALA A 259 6.86 -6.04 -12.17
C ALA A 259 6.96 -5.90 -13.72
N GLN A 260 7.80 -6.70 -14.38
CA GLN A 260 7.99 -6.64 -15.83
C GLN A 260 6.87 -7.30 -16.66
N ARG A 261 6.24 -8.39 -16.19
CA ARG A 261 5.31 -9.15 -17.06
C ARG A 261 3.92 -8.51 -17.17
N MET A 262 3.58 -7.61 -16.25
CA MET A 262 2.25 -6.99 -16.15
C MET A 262 2.25 -5.50 -16.51
N GLN A 263 3.36 -4.94 -16.99
CA GLN A 263 3.50 -3.51 -17.24
C GLN A 263 2.45 -2.98 -18.22
N THR A 264 2.16 -3.74 -19.29
CA THR A 264 1.09 -3.40 -20.24
C THR A 264 -0.28 -3.36 -19.56
N VAL A 265 -0.58 -4.36 -18.71
CA VAL A 265 -1.84 -4.41 -17.96
C VAL A 265 -1.93 -3.19 -17.03
N TYR A 266 -0.84 -2.83 -16.36
CA TYR A 266 -0.81 -1.70 -15.44
C TYR A 266 -1.00 -0.36 -16.13
N VAL A 267 -0.43 -0.19 -17.32
CA VAL A 267 -0.62 1.02 -18.13
C VAL A 267 -2.05 1.11 -18.64
N VAL A 268 -2.62 0.01 -19.12
CA VAL A 268 -4.02 -0.04 -19.59
C VAL A 268 -4.98 0.25 -18.44
N VAL A 269 -4.84 -0.44 -17.31
CA VAL A 269 -5.66 -0.22 -16.11
C VAL A 269 -5.48 1.19 -15.58
N GLY A 270 -4.24 1.70 -15.52
CA GLY A 270 -3.95 3.07 -15.10
C GLY A 270 -4.60 4.11 -16.02
N ALA A 271 -4.55 3.92 -17.34
CA ALA A 271 -5.19 4.82 -18.30
C ALA A 271 -6.73 4.82 -18.16
N LEU A 272 -7.33 3.64 -18.00
CA LEU A 272 -8.77 3.49 -17.76
C LEU A 272 -9.18 4.15 -16.43
N ALA A 273 -8.46 3.85 -15.35
CA ALA A 273 -8.71 4.42 -14.03
C ALA A 273 -8.52 5.95 -14.02
N GLY A 274 -7.47 6.47 -14.65
CA GLY A 274 -7.24 7.90 -14.78
C GLY A 274 -8.36 8.61 -15.55
N THR A 275 -8.83 8.00 -16.64
CA THR A 275 -9.95 8.55 -17.44
C THR A 275 -11.26 8.52 -16.68
N ALA A 276 -11.58 7.40 -16.03
CA ALA A 276 -12.78 7.28 -15.19
C ALA A 276 -12.73 8.25 -14.00
N SER A 277 -11.57 8.41 -13.36
CA SER A 277 -11.36 9.37 -12.27
C SER A 277 -11.60 10.81 -12.73
N LEU A 278 -11.13 11.19 -13.93
CA LEU A 278 -11.41 12.50 -14.51
C LEU A 278 -12.92 12.70 -14.74
N ALA A 279 -13.58 11.72 -15.38
CA ALA A 279 -15.01 11.79 -15.68
C ALA A 279 -15.87 11.92 -14.41
N ILE A 280 -15.69 11.01 -13.45
CA ILE A 280 -16.40 11.04 -12.16
C ILE A 280 -16.08 12.32 -11.39
N GLY A 281 -14.81 12.74 -11.40
CA GLY A 281 -14.37 13.95 -10.72
C GLY A 281 -15.08 15.21 -11.23
N PHE A 282 -15.23 15.36 -12.56
CA PHE A 282 -15.97 16.47 -13.13
C PHE A 282 -17.47 16.43 -12.80
N LEU A 283 -18.09 15.25 -12.78
CA LEU A 283 -19.49 15.09 -12.38
C LEU A 283 -19.72 15.51 -10.93
N PHE A 284 -18.84 15.12 -10.02
CA PHE A 284 -18.90 15.50 -8.60
C PHE A 284 -18.69 17.00 -8.38
N ILE A 285 -17.78 17.64 -9.13
CA ILE A 285 -17.61 19.10 -9.09
C ILE A 285 -18.88 19.82 -9.58
N GLY A 286 -19.55 19.23 -10.58
CA GLY A 286 -20.81 19.73 -11.12
C GLY A 286 -22.04 19.49 -10.22
N GLY A 287 -21.91 18.72 -9.14
CA GLY A 287 -23.03 18.30 -8.30
C GLY A 287 -23.97 17.30 -8.97
N LEU A 288 -23.46 16.56 -9.96
CA LEU A 288 -24.19 15.54 -10.72
C LEU A 288 -23.84 14.13 -10.22
N GLY A 289 -23.31 13.98 -9.00
CA GLY A 289 -22.98 12.67 -8.43
C GLY A 289 -24.19 11.74 -8.31
N ALA A 290 -25.39 12.30 -8.10
CA ALA A 290 -26.65 11.56 -8.04
C ALA A 290 -27.12 11.01 -9.41
N ASP A 291 -26.58 11.54 -10.51
CA ASP A 291 -26.92 11.09 -11.88
C ASP A 291 -26.03 9.93 -12.35
N LEU A 292 -25.07 9.49 -11.52
CA LEU A 292 -24.28 8.30 -11.82
C LEU A 292 -25.18 7.05 -11.80
N PRO A 293 -24.97 6.12 -12.75
CA PRO A 293 -25.74 4.88 -12.76
C PRO A 293 -25.51 4.14 -11.45
N ASP A 294 -26.61 3.73 -10.81
CA ASP A 294 -26.56 2.88 -9.65
C ASP A 294 -25.93 1.53 -10.05
N LEU A 295 -24.68 1.33 -9.64
CA LEU A 295 -23.92 0.13 -9.95
C LEU A 295 -24.54 -1.12 -9.31
N GLN A 296 -25.25 -0.99 -8.18
CA GLN A 296 -26.00 -2.12 -7.63
C GLN A 296 -27.19 -2.46 -8.53
N GLN A 297 -27.94 -1.46 -8.98
CA GLN A 297 -29.05 -1.67 -9.91
C GLN A 297 -28.59 -2.25 -11.25
N MET A 298 -27.46 -1.78 -11.79
CA MET A 298 -26.89 -2.29 -13.04
C MET A 298 -26.32 -3.71 -12.94
N LEU A 299 -25.65 -4.05 -11.83
CA LEU A 299 -24.97 -5.33 -11.68
C LEU A 299 -25.86 -6.44 -11.13
N PHE A 300 -26.86 -6.08 -10.31
CA PHE A 300 -27.70 -7.05 -9.61
C PHE A 300 -29.19 -6.96 -9.96
N GLY A 301 -29.59 -5.99 -10.79
CA GLY A 301 -30.98 -5.76 -11.20
C GLY A 301 -31.80 -5.09 -10.08
N GLY A 302 -32.65 -4.13 -10.44
CA GLY A 302 -33.58 -3.51 -9.49
C GLY A 302 -34.62 -4.51 -9.00
N SER A 303 -34.89 -4.53 -7.69
CA SER A 303 -36.08 -5.13 -7.10
C SER A 303 -37.28 -4.22 -7.30
#